data_AF-A0A431M0G5-F1
#
_entry.id   AF-A0A431M0G5-F1
#
_cell.length_a   1.000
_cell.length_b   1.000
_cell.length_c   1.000
_cell.angle_alpha   90.00
_cell.angle_beta   90.00
_cell.angle_gamma   90.00
#
_symmetry.space_group_name_H-M   'P 1'
#
loop_
_entity.id
_entity.type
_entity.pdbx_description
1 polymer ?
#
loop_
_entity_poly.entity_id
_entity_poly.type
_entity_poly.pdbx_seq_one_letter_code
_entity_poly.pdbx_strand_id
1 'polypeptide(L)'
;MLFEGGFTFSNFVADVFAIFMFVLWFWLFVTVASDLFRRHDISGFAKVCWIIFLILIPYIGIFAYLLTQGRGMAQRNQAMAKEAQDNLRRIVGFSAADEIEKLDKLKAAGSITEQEYGTLRARLVQ
;
A
#
# COMPACT_ATOMS: atom_id res chain seq x y z
N MET A 1 -36.76 12.17 26.20
CA MET A 1 -35.86 11.71 27.28
C MET A 1 -34.37 12.04 27.05
N LEU A 2 -33.96 12.68 25.94
CA LEU A 2 -32.55 13.11 25.73
C LEU A 2 -32.26 14.60 26.04
N PHE A 3 -33.26 15.37 26.49
CA PHE A 3 -33.14 16.84 26.66
C PHE A 3 -33.72 17.36 27.99
N GLU A 4 -33.69 16.57 29.07
CA GLU A 4 -34.14 17.05 30.39
C GLU A 4 -33.07 17.82 31.17
N GLY A 5 -31.82 17.85 30.68
CA GLY A 5 -30.76 18.69 31.24
C GLY A 5 -30.75 20.05 30.57
N GLY A 6 -30.99 21.14 31.31
CA GLY A 6 -30.91 22.51 30.79
C GLY A 6 -29.59 22.81 30.05
N PHE A 7 -29.60 23.85 29.22
CA PHE A 7 -28.50 24.21 28.31
C PHE A 7 -27.23 24.58 29.11
N THR A 8 -26.41 23.57 29.41
CA THR A 8 -25.16 23.68 30.15
C THR A 8 -24.01 23.45 29.17
N PHE A 9 -22.89 24.14 29.34
CA PHE A 9 -21.70 23.96 28.49
C PHE A 9 -21.30 22.47 28.37
N SER A 10 -21.39 21.71 29.47
CA SER A 10 -21.13 20.26 29.48
C SER A 10 -22.07 19.47 28.57
N ASN A 11 -23.37 19.81 28.54
CA ASN A 11 -24.35 19.13 27.69
C ASN A 11 -24.09 19.48 26.22
N PHE A 12 -23.79 20.75 25.93
CA PHE A 12 -23.42 21.17 24.58
C PHE A 12 -22.18 20.42 24.06
N VAL A 13 -21.12 20.31 24.86
CA VAL A 13 -19.92 19.56 24.48
C VAL A 13 -20.23 18.07 24.30
N ALA A 14 -21.02 17.48 25.19
CA ALA A 14 -21.43 16.08 25.08
C ALA A 14 -22.26 15.81 23.81
N ASP A 15 -23.19 16.70 23.47
CA ASP A 15 -24.02 16.59 22.26
C ASP A 15 -23.18 16.71 20.99
N VAL A 16 -22.27 17.70 20.94
CA VAL A 16 -21.34 17.85 19.80
C VAL A 16 -20.44 16.62 19.66
N PHE A 17 -19.93 16.09 20.78
CA PHE A 17 -19.13 14.87 20.76
C PHE A 17 -19.93 13.65 20.31
N ALA A 18 -21.18 13.50 20.77
CA ALA A 18 -22.06 12.42 20.35
C ALA A 18 -22.37 12.47 18.85
N ILE A 19 -22.65 13.66 18.31
CA ILE A 19 -22.85 13.87 16.87
C ILE A 19 -21.57 13.54 16.09
N PHE A 20 -20.42 14.05 16.54
CA PHE A 20 -19.13 13.73 15.92
C PHE A 20 -18.89 12.21 15.90
N MET A 21 -19.15 11.53 17.01
CA MET A 21 -18.97 10.09 17.12
C MET A 21 -19.92 9.32 16.20
N PHE A 22 -21.16 9.77 16.07
CA PHE A 22 -22.13 9.20 15.14
C PHE A 22 -21.72 9.38 13.67
N VAL A 23 -21.27 10.57 13.29
CA VAL A 23 -20.77 10.84 11.94
C VAL A 23 -19.54 10.00 11.65
N LEU A 24 -18.60 9.92 12.59
CA LEU A 24 -17.40 9.10 12.48
C LEU A 24 -17.75 7.61 12.34
N TRP A 25 -18.68 7.11 13.15
CA TRP A 25 -19.19 5.74 13.06
C TRP A 25 -19.78 5.43 11.68
N PHE A 26 -20.66 6.30 11.20
CA PHE A 26 -21.30 6.13 9.90
C PHE A 26 -20.28 6.19 8.76
N TRP A 27 -19.33 7.13 8.84
CA TRP A 27 -18.26 7.27 7.87
C TRP A 27 -17.38 6.00 7.81
N LEU A 28 -16.95 5.48 8.96
CA LEU A 28 -16.17 4.24 9.03
C LEU A 28 -16.96 3.04 8.51
N PHE A 29 -18.25 2.95 8.83
CA PHE A 29 -19.13 1.90 8.29
C PHE A 29 -19.15 1.93 6.76
N VAL A 30 -19.37 3.09 6.15
CA VAL A 30 -19.39 3.24 4.69
C VAL A 30 -18.01 2.92 4.08
N THR A 31 -16.92 3.39 4.68
CA THR A 31 -15.56 3.10 4.21
C THR A 31 -15.25 1.60 4.24
N VAL A 32 -15.53 0.92 5.35
CA VAL A 32 -15.26 -0.51 5.51
C VAL A 32 -16.17 -1.33 4.61
N ALA A 33 -17.46 -0.98 4.53
CA ALA A 33 -18.38 -1.63 3.60
C ALA A 33 -17.89 -1.49 2.15
N SER A 34 -17.45 -0.30 1.74
CA SER A 34 -16.94 -0.05 0.39
C SER A 34 -15.67 -0.88 0.09
N ASP A 35 -14.73 -0.97 1.03
CA ASP A 35 -13.53 -1.82 0.87
C ASP A 35 -13.91 -3.31 0.77
N LEU A 36 -14.84 -3.75 1.61
CA LEU A 36 -15.34 -5.13 1.63
C LEU A 36 -16.06 -5.50 0.33
N PHE A 37 -16.84 -4.59 -0.25
CA PHE A 37 -17.50 -4.82 -1.54
C PHE A 37 -16.50 -4.86 -2.70
N ARG A 38 -15.45 -4.02 -2.67
CA ARG A 38 -14.39 -3.96 -3.69
C ARG A 38 -13.51 -5.21 -3.71
N ARG A 39 -13.48 -5.96 -2.62
CA ARG A 39 -12.81 -7.26 -2.49
C ARG A 39 -13.63 -8.36 -3.20
N HIS A 40 -13.11 -8.87 -4.31
CA HIS A 40 -13.70 -9.98 -5.07
C HIS A 40 -13.26 -11.36 -4.56
N ASP A 41 -12.30 -11.40 -3.64
CA ASP A 41 -11.75 -12.59 -2.99
C ASP A 41 -12.63 -13.15 -1.86
N ILE A 42 -13.67 -12.41 -1.43
CA ILE A 42 -14.53 -12.76 -0.30
C ILE A 42 -15.93 -13.15 -0.80
N SER A 43 -16.46 -14.28 -0.31
CA SER A 43 -17.79 -14.76 -0.64
C SER A 43 -18.89 -13.79 -0.17
N GLY A 44 -19.99 -13.69 -0.93
CA GLY A 44 -21.10 -12.79 -0.60
C GLY A 44 -21.68 -13.03 0.81
N PHE A 45 -21.73 -14.28 1.26
CA PHE A 45 -22.16 -14.62 2.62
C PHE A 45 -21.23 -14.05 3.70
N ALA A 46 -19.92 -14.16 3.51
CA ALA A 46 -18.95 -13.57 4.42
C ALA A 46 -19.08 -12.05 4.48
N LYS A 47 -19.42 -11.38 3.37
CA LYS A 47 -19.70 -9.93 3.36
C LYS A 47 -20.89 -9.58 4.26
N VAL A 48 -21.97 -10.35 4.20
CA VAL A 48 -23.16 -10.13 5.04
C VAL A 48 -22.83 -10.30 6.53
N CYS A 49 -22.11 -11.36 6.91
CA CYS A 49 -21.68 -11.56 8.30
C CYS A 49 -20.83 -10.39 8.81
N TRP A 50 -19.93 -9.86 7.98
CA TRP A 50 -19.11 -8.69 8.32
C TRP A 50 -19.94 -7.43 8.58
N ILE A 51 -20.96 -7.18 7.74
CA ILE A 51 -21.86 -6.04 7.93
C ILE A 51 -22.62 -6.16 9.26
N ILE A 52 -23.15 -7.34 9.57
CA ILE A 52 -23.85 -7.59 10.84
C ILE A 52 -22.91 -7.35 12.03
N PHE A 53 -21.67 -7.82 11.94
CA PHE A 53 -20.67 -7.65 12.99
C PHE A 53 -20.30 -6.17 13.22
N LEU A 54 -20.17 -5.39 12.15
CA LEU A 54 -19.89 -3.94 12.21
C LEU A 54 -21.05 -3.14 12.81
N ILE A 55 -22.30 -3.58 12.60
CA ILE A 55 -23.49 -2.92 13.18
C ILE A 55 -23.61 -3.22 14.68
N LEU A 56 -23.42 -4.49 15.08
CA LEU A 56 -23.57 -4.91 16.47
C LEU A 56 -22.44 -4.41 17.37
N ILE A 57 -21.21 -4.39 16.86
CA ILE A 57 -20.04 -4.05 17.68
C ILE A 57 -19.04 -3.21 16.87
N PRO A 58 -19.31 -1.93 16.62
CA PRO A 58 -18.59 -1.18 15.59
C PRO A 58 -17.09 -1.05 15.81
N TYR A 59 -16.65 -0.65 17.01
CA TYR A 59 -15.22 -0.50 17.28
C TYR A 59 -14.49 -1.84 17.19
N ILE A 60 -15.07 -2.91 17.77
CA ILE A 60 -14.47 -4.25 17.72
C ILE A 60 -14.50 -4.80 16.28
N GLY A 61 -15.54 -4.50 15.51
CA GLY A 61 -15.67 -4.86 14.10
C GLY A 61 -14.58 -4.23 13.23
N ILE A 62 -14.25 -2.96 13.48
CA ILE A 62 -13.16 -2.29 12.78
C ILE A 62 -11.80 -2.92 13.12
N PHE A 63 -11.53 -3.18 14.40
CA PHE A 63 -10.26 -3.83 14.81
C PHE A 63 -10.15 -5.26 14.30
N ALA A 64 -11.23 -6.03 14.34
CA ALA A 64 -11.28 -7.38 13.77
C ALA A 64 -11.01 -7.34 12.27
N TYR A 65 -11.65 -6.41 11.53
CA TYR A 65 -11.43 -6.23 10.09
C TYR A 65 -9.97 -5.91 9.78
N LEU A 66 -9.36 -4.99 10.53
CA LEU A 66 -7.95 -4.67 10.36
C LEU A 66 -7.03 -5.88 10.64
N LEU A 67 -7.34 -6.70 11.64
CA LEU A 67 -6.58 -7.92 11.96
C LEU A 67 -6.73 -9.01 10.89
N THR A 68 -7.94 -9.22 10.36
CA THR A 68 -8.22 -10.27 9.37
C THR A 68 -7.81 -9.84 7.97
N GLN A 69 -8.09 -8.61 7.57
CA GLN A 69 -7.83 -8.09 6.22
C GLN A 69 -6.50 -7.32 6.08
N GLY A 70 -5.79 -7.01 7.18
CA GLY A 70 -4.51 -6.28 7.15
C GLY A 70 -3.34 -7.09 6.56
N ARG A 71 -3.42 -8.42 6.59
CA ARG A 71 -2.38 -9.32 6.04
C ARG A 71 -2.15 -9.15 4.53
N GLY A 72 -3.15 -8.68 3.77
CA GLY A 72 -3.03 -8.44 2.34
C GLY A 72 -2.12 -7.25 1.98
N MET A 73 -1.94 -6.26 2.87
CA MET A 73 -1.09 -5.11 2.59
C MET A 73 0.40 -5.45 2.69
N ALA A 74 0.80 -6.25 3.68
CA ALA A 74 2.18 -6.67 3.84
C ALA A 74 2.66 -7.53 2.66
N GLN A 75 1.83 -8.47 2.18
CA GLN A 75 2.16 -9.32 1.04
C GLN A 75 2.23 -8.53 -0.29
N ARG A 76 1.31 -7.59 -0.51
CA ARG A 76 1.33 -6.74 -1.71
C ARG A 76 2.53 -5.79 -1.75
N ASN A 77 2.91 -5.22 -0.61
CA ASN A 77 4.07 -4.35 -0.55
C ASN A 77 5.37 -5.10 -0.81
N GLN A 78 5.48 -6.35 -0.32
CA GLN A 78 6.61 -7.22 -0.64
C GLN A 78 6.64 -7.63 -2.12
N ALA A 79 5.48 -7.96 -2.70
CA ALA A 79 5.40 -8.33 -4.12
C ALA A 79 5.78 -7.15 -5.04
N MET A 80 5.27 -5.94 -4.77
CA MET A 80 5.61 -4.74 -5.54
C MET A 80 7.06 -4.32 -5.37
N ALA A 81 7.62 -4.43 -4.15
CA ALA A 81 9.05 -4.16 -3.94
C ALA A 81 9.95 -5.14 -4.70
N LYS A 82 9.55 -6.42 -4.76
CA LYS A 82 10.28 -7.45 -5.50
C LYS A 82 10.21 -7.25 -7.01
N GLU A 83 9.03 -6.90 -7.53
CA GLU A 83 8.83 -6.60 -8.95
C GLU A 83 9.59 -5.34 -9.40
N ALA A 84 9.64 -4.31 -8.54
CA ALA A 84 10.42 -3.10 -8.80
C ALA A 84 11.93 -3.39 -8.83
N GLN A 85 12.43 -4.24 -7.92
CA GLN A 85 13.83 -4.67 -7.93
C GLN A 85 14.19 -5.50 -9.17
N ASP A 86 13.34 -6.44 -9.57
CA ASP A 86 13.58 -7.29 -10.75
C ASP A 86 13.58 -6.47 -12.06
N ASN A 87 12.67 -5.50 -12.20
CA ASN A 87 12.67 -4.59 -13.34
C ASN A 87 13.92 -3.71 -13.39
N LEU A 88 14.33 -3.16 -12.25
CA LEU A 88 15.55 -2.34 -12.20
C LEU A 88 16.78 -3.16 -12.58
N ARG A 89 16.89 -4.40 -12.07
CA ARG A 89 17.99 -5.31 -12.40
C ARG A 89 18.03 -5.68 -13.88
N ARG A 90 16.88 -5.85 -14.51
CA ARG A 90 16.78 -6.15 -15.95
C ARG A 90 17.19 -4.96 -16.82
N ILE A 91 16.77 -3.75 -16.46
CA ILE A 91 17.12 -2.51 -17.18
C ILE A 91 18.62 -2.22 -17.05
N VAL A 92 19.17 -2.32 -15.83
CA VAL A 92 20.61 -2.13 -15.58
C VAL A 92 21.43 -3.19 -16.32
N GLY A 93 21.00 -4.45 -16.32
CA GLY A 93 21.67 -5.53 -17.05
C GLY A 93 21.70 -5.32 -18.56
N PHE A 94 20.63 -4.78 -19.16
CA PHE A 94 20.60 -4.42 -20.58
C PHE A 94 21.52 -3.22 -20.88
N SER A 95 21.49 -2.18 -20.03
CA SER A 95 22.35 -1.01 -20.15
C SER A 95 23.85 -1.36 -20.06
N ALA A 96 24.22 -2.28 -19.18
CA ALA A 96 25.61 -2.74 -19.05
C ALA A 96 26.08 -3.50 -20.31
N ALA A 97 25.21 -4.31 -20.92
CA ALA A 97 25.51 -5.00 -22.17
C ALA A 97 25.74 -4.01 -23.34
N ASP A 98 24.85 -3.02 -23.47
CA ASP A 98 24.96 -1.98 -24.50
C ASP A 98 26.22 -1.10 -24.31
N GLU A 99 26.59 -0.80 -23.07
CA GLU A 99 27.82 -0.04 -22.77
C GLU A 99 29.09 -0.84 -23.05
N ILE A 100 29.09 -2.14 -22.80
CA ILE A 100 30.20 -3.04 -23.17
C ILE A 100 30.34 -3.11 -24.70
N GLU A 101 29.25 -3.19 -25.45
CA GLU A 101 29.29 -3.18 -26.93
C GLU A 101 29.87 -1.86 -27.47
N LYS A 102 29.55 -0.72 -26.85
CA LYS A 102 30.15 0.58 -27.20
C LYS A 102 31.64 0.63 -26.88
N LEU A 103 32.06 0.09 -25.73
CA LEU A 103 33.47 0.00 -25.36
C LEU A 103 34.26 -0.86 -26.34
N ASP A 104 33.71 -1.98 -26.81
CA ASP A 104 34.33 -2.83 -27.82
C ASP A 104 34.54 -2.09 -29.15
N LYS A 105 33.56 -1.27 -29.57
CA LYS A 105 33.68 -0.43 -30.77
C LYS A 105 34.77 0.64 -30.63
N LEU A 106 34.86 1.29 -29.47
CA LEU A 106 35.90 2.30 -29.20
C LEU A 106 37.30 1.70 -29.18
N LYS A 107 37.43 0.49 -28.63
CA LYS A 107 38.67 -0.30 -28.65
C LYS A 107 39.05 -0.70 -30.07
N ALA A 108 38.11 -1.23 -30.86
CA ALA A 108 38.34 -1.61 -32.25
C ALA A 108 38.72 -0.42 -33.15
N ALA A 109 38.19 0.78 -32.84
CA ALA A 109 38.56 2.03 -33.50
C ALA A 109 39.91 2.59 -33.05
N GLY A 110 40.60 1.94 -32.09
CA GLY A 110 41.88 2.41 -31.54
C GLY A 110 41.79 3.71 -30.73
N SER A 111 40.58 4.11 -30.33
CA SER A 111 40.34 5.36 -29.58
C SER A 111 40.64 5.24 -28.08
N ILE A 112 40.77 4.01 -27.57
CA ILE A 112 41.13 3.70 -26.19
C ILE A 112 42.16 2.58 -26.15
N THR A 113 43.04 2.60 -25.15
CA THR A 113 44.07 1.58 -24.94
C THR A 113 43.49 0.32 -24.26
N GLU A 114 44.18 -0.81 -24.36
CA GLU A 114 43.79 -2.07 -23.68
C GLU A 114 43.65 -1.90 -22.16
N GLN A 115 44.52 -1.09 -21.56
CA GLN A 115 44.53 -0.82 -20.12
C GLN A 115 43.31 -0.01 -19.68
N GLU A 116 42.91 0.97 -20.49
CA GLU A 116 41.71 1.79 -20.26
C GLU A 116 40.43 0.97 -20.47
N TYR A 117 40.39 0.14 -21.51
CA TYR A 117 39.27 -0.76 -21.78
C TYR A 117 39.05 -1.74 -20.62
N GLY A 118 40.10 -2.38 -20.10
CA GLY A 118 40.00 -3.31 -18.97
C GLY A 118 39.46 -2.65 -17.69
N THR A 119 39.89 -1.42 -17.42
CA THR A 119 39.45 -0.63 -16.25
C THR A 119 37.97 -0.25 -16.36
N LEU A 120 37.53 0.20 -17.54
CA LEU A 120 36.14 0.61 -17.78
C LEU A 120 35.18 -0.58 -17.78
N ARG A 121 35.56 -1.70 -18.41
CA ARG A 121 34.77 -2.93 -18.41
C ARG A 121 34.59 -3.51 -17.02
N ALA A 122 35.63 -3.49 -16.18
CA ALA A 122 35.55 -3.97 -14.80
C ALA A 122 34.54 -3.17 -13.95
N ARG A 123 34.36 -1.88 -14.23
CA ARG A 123 33.39 -1.01 -13.55
C ARG A 123 31.93 -1.29 -13.96
N LEU A 124 31.70 -1.82 -15.16
CA LEU A 124 30.36 -2.11 -15.69
C LEU A 124 29.82 -3.49 -15.33
N VAL A 125 30.71 -4.40 -14.94
CA VAL A 125 30.37 -5.80 -14.58
C VAL A 125 30.29 -6.01 -13.06
N GLN A 126 30.75 -5.03 -12.27
CA GLN A 126 30.64 -5.00 -10.81
C GLN A 126 29.22 -4.65 -10.34
#